data_AF-A0A2V9RH80-F1
#
_entry.id   AF-A0A2V9RH80-F1
#
_cell.length_a   1.000
_cell.length_b   1.000
_cell.length_c   1.000
_cell.angle_alpha   90.00
_cell.angle_beta   90.00
_cell.angle_gamma   90.00
#
_symmetry.space_group_name_H-M   'P 1'
#
loop_
_entity.id
_entity.type
_entity.pdbx_description
1 polymer ?
#
loop_
_entity_poly.entity_id
_entity_poly.type
_entity_poly.pdbx_seq_one_letter_code
_entity_poly.pdbx_strand_id
1 'polypeptide(L)'
;MKFNNNFAEQVKAAVDIVRVISEYVRLRKAGANYVGLCPFHSENTPSFHVHQAQQFYHCFGCNAGGDVFKFIQSVERITFPESLKFLAEKYGIPMPKADFSKEQDSTAKERLTLLDINQKATKVFKHQLRHSSEGKQALQYLMERGLSEKTIDKFDIGYAPSSSNIIFHSLSKEFPSDLLIKSGLVLVNDSDSR
;
A
#
# COMPACT_ATOMS: atom_id res chain seq x y z
N MET A 1 3.69 8.02 12.14
CA MET A 1 2.75 7.07 12.79
C MET A 1 3.38 6.56 14.07
N LYS A 2 2.93 7.03 15.24
CA LYS A 2 3.18 6.33 16.50
C LYS A 2 1.84 5.74 16.92
N PHE A 3 1.59 4.49 16.54
CA PHE A 3 0.62 3.70 17.30
C PHE A 3 1.08 3.77 18.75
N ASN A 4 0.15 3.96 19.67
CA ASN A 4 0.48 3.77 21.07
C ASN A 4 0.98 2.32 21.18
N ASN A 5 2.30 2.11 21.32
CA ASN A 5 2.90 0.77 21.37
C ASN A 5 2.11 -0.13 22.32
N ASN A 6 1.51 0.46 23.36
CA ASN A 6 0.61 -0.18 24.29
C ASN A 6 -0.56 -0.97 23.66
N PHE A 7 -1.30 -0.47 22.67
CA PHE A 7 -2.47 -1.20 22.14
C PHE A 7 -2.08 -2.38 21.24
N ALA A 8 -1.06 -2.21 20.38
CA ALA A 8 -0.55 -3.31 19.58
C ALA A 8 0.02 -4.42 20.47
N GLU A 9 0.74 -4.07 21.53
CA GLU A 9 1.22 -5.02 22.54
C GLU A 9 0.07 -5.69 23.31
N GLN A 10 -1.01 -4.97 23.64
CA GLN A 10 -2.21 -5.57 24.24
C GLN A 10 -2.85 -6.62 23.33
N VAL A 11 -3.03 -6.30 22.04
CA VAL A 11 -3.56 -7.27 21.07
C VAL A 11 -2.63 -8.45 20.92
N LYS A 12 -1.32 -8.22 20.85
CA LYS A 12 -0.31 -9.27 20.76
C LYS A 12 -0.27 -10.17 21.98
N ALA A 13 -0.47 -9.63 23.19
CA ALA A 13 -0.51 -10.38 24.43
C ALA A 13 -1.80 -11.19 24.61
N ALA A 14 -2.91 -10.72 24.04
CA ALA A 14 -4.21 -11.38 24.15
C ALA A 14 -4.41 -12.53 23.13
N VAL A 15 -3.56 -12.60 22.10
CA VAL A 15 -3.71 -13.52 20.98
C VAL A 15 -2.62 -14.59 21.02
N ASP A 16 -3.02 -15.86 20.95
CA ASP A 16 -2.07 -16.96 20.75
C ASP A 16 -1.81 -17.17 19.25
N ILE A 17 -0.56 -16.94 18.83
CA ILE A 17 -0.12 -17.12 17.45
C ILE A 17 -0.38 -18.53 16.91
N VAL A 18 -0.29 -19.58 17.74
CA VAL A 18 -0.58 -20.96 17.31
C VAL A 18 -2.05 -21.08 16.96
N ARG A 19 -2.93 -20.47 17.75
CA ARG A 19 -4.37 -20.51 17.52
C ARG A 19 -4.73 -19.76 16.24
N VAL A 20 -4.18 -18.56 16.03
CA VAL A 20 -4.40 -17.80 14.79
C VAL A 20 -3.94 -18.57 13.57
N ILE A 21 -2.69 -19.06 13.58
CA ILE A 21 -2.11 -19.74 12.41
C ILE A 21 -2.84 -21.06 12.14
N SER A 22 -3.29 -21.77 13.17
CA SER A 22 -4.01 -23.05 13.02
C SER A 22 -5.32 -22.93 12.25
N GLU A 23 -5.87 -21.72 12.13
CA GLU A 23 -7.06 -21.46 11.30
C GLU A 23 -6.74 -21.46 9.79
N TYR A 24 -5.48 -21.21 9.42
CA TYR A 24 -5.03 -21.15 8.02
C TYR A 24 -4.19 -22.37 7.63
N VAL A 25 -3.44 -22.93 8.58
CA VAL A 25 -2.45 -23.97 8.34
C VAL A 25 -2.68 -25.12 9.31
N ARG A 26 -2.70 -26.35 8.81
CA ARG A 26 -2.71 -27.54 9.68
C ARG A 26 -1.35 -27.68 10.37
N LEU A 27 -1.33 -27.42 11.67
CA LEU A 27 -0.14 -27.54 12.50
C LEU A 27 -0.15 -28.86 13.29
N ARG A 28 1.02 -29.49 13.41
CA ARG A 28 1.29 -30.61 14.33
C ARG A 28 2.27 -30.21 15.40
N LYS A 29 2.11 -30.73 16.62
CA LYS A 29 3.04 -30.47 17.72
C LYS A 29 4.38 -31.20 17.49
N ALA A 30 5.48 -30.50 17.67
CA ALA A 30 6.84 -31.01 17.54
C ALA A 30 7.71 -30.47 18.70
N GLY A 31 7.80 -31.25 19.77
CA GLY A 31 8.43 -30.82 21.02
C GLY A 31 7.69 -29.63 21.63
N ALA A 32 8.40 -28.53 21.86
CA ALA A 32 7.85 -27.28 22.38
C ALA A 32 7.19 -26.37 21.32
N ASN A 33 7.36 -26.69 20.02
CA ASN A 33 6.89 -25.88 18.91
C ASN A 33 5.82 -26.61 18.09
N TYR A 34 5.31 -25.94 17.07
CA TYR A 34 4.37 -26.49 16.09
C TYR A 34 4.96 -26.40 14.69
N VAL A 35 4.64 -27.37 13.84
CA VAL A 35 5.18 -27.45 12.48
C VAL A 35 4.07 -27.74 11.48
N GLY A 36 4.14 -27.15 10.29
CA GLY A 36 3.19 -27.36 9.18
C GLY A 36 3.82 -27.09 7.80
N LEU A 37 3.02 -27.21 6.75
CA LEU A 37 3.39 -26.75 5.41
C LEU A 37 3.27 -25.22 5.36
N CYS A 38 4.22 -24.56 4.71
CA CYS A 38 4.20 -23.11 4.58
C CYS A 38 3.02 -22.64 3.71
N PRO A 39 2.24 -21.63 4.14
CA PRO A 39 1.20 -21.03 3.31
C PRO A 39 1.76 -20.02 2.28
N PHE A 40 3.06 -19.69 2.35
CA PHE A 40 3.69 -18.65 1.54
C PHE A 40 4.49 -19.19 0.34
N HIS A 41 4.78 -20.48 0.30
CA HIS A 41 5.43 -21.13 -0.84
C HIS A 41 4.99 -22.59 -0.93
N SER A 42 5.09 -23.17 -2.12
CA SER A 42 4.70 -24.56 -2.36
C SER A 42 5.83 -25.51 -1.96
N GLU A 43 5.55 -26.45 -1.06
CA GLU A 43 6.48 -27.49 -0.61
C GLU A 43 5.76 -28.79 -0.20
N ASN A 44 6.49 -29.91 -0.21
CA ASN A 44 5.97 -31.22 0.24
C ASN A 44 6.43 -31.60 1.65
N THR A 45 7.52 -30.98 2.13
CA THR A 45 8.08 -31.22 3.45
C THR A 45 7.74 -30.06 4.38
N PRO A 46 7.16 -30.30 5.57
CA PRO A 46 6.85 -29.22 6.52
C PRO A 46 8.11 -28.43 6.92
N SER A 47 8.19 -27.16 6.53
CA SER A 47 9.28 -26.25 6.92
C SER A 47 8.81 -25.03 7.72
N PHE A 48 7.50 -24.92 7.95
CA PHE A 48 6.87 -23.82 8.67
C PHE A 48 6.78 -24.11 10.16
N HIS A 49 7.56 -23.40 10.99
CA HIS A 49 7.62 -23.57 12.43
C HIS A 49 6.93 -22.41 13.15
N VAL A 50 6.15 -22.72 14.18
CA VAL A 50 5.49 -21.76 15.05
C VAL A 50 5.94 -21.98 16.48
N HIS A 51 6.48 -20.92 17.07
CA HIS A 51 7.08 -20.91 18.40
C HIS A 51 6.10 -20.27 19.39
N GLN A 52 5.34 -21.09 20.11
CA GLN A 52 4.27 -20.60 20.99
C GLN A 52 4.81 -19.75 22.14
N ALA A 53 5.89 -20.16 22.80
CA ALA A 53 6.42 -19.41 23.94
C ALA A 53 6.94 -18.02 23.55
N GLN A 54 7.55 -17.90 22.37
CA GLN A 54 8.14 -16.66 21.87
C GLN A 54 7.19 -15.88 20.93
N GLN A 55 6.00 -16.41 20.65
CA GLN A 55 4.95 -15.80 19.83
C GLN A 55 5.44 -15.33 18.43
N PHE A 56 6.21 -16.17 17.73
CA PHE A 56 6.65 -15.92 16.35
C PHE A 56 6.56 -17.18 15.48
N TYR A 57 6.60 -17.00 14.17
CA TYR A 57 6.76 -18.06 13.19
C TYR A 57 8.01 -17.85 12.33
N HIS A 58 8.55 -18.96 11.82
CA HIS A 58 9.61 -18.94 10.83
C HIS A 58 9.48 -20.14 9.90
N CYS A 59 9.65 -19.89 8.60
CA CYS A 59 9.69 -20.91 7.58
C CYS A 59 11.12 -21.10 7.10
N PHE A 60 11.68 -22.28 7.33
CA PHE A 60 13.05 -22.62 6.91
C PHE A 60 13.18 -22.88 5.39
N GLY A 61 12.06 -23.04 4.67
CA GLY A 61 12.06 -23.22 3.22
C GLY A 61 12.14 -21.91 2.41
N CYS A 62 11.47 -20.84 2.87
CA CYS A 62 11.42 -19.55 2.15
C CYS A 62 11.87 -18.34 2.97
N ASN A 63 12.32 -18.54 4.22
CA ASN A 63 12.71 -17.49 5.18
C ASN A 63 11.59 -16.54 5.62
N ALA A 64 10.32 -16.81 5.26
CA ALA A 64 9.21 -16.04 5.78
C ALA A 64 9.15 -16.18 7.31
N GLY A 65 9.05 -15.07 8.03
CA GLY A 65 8.97 -15.07 9.48
C GLY A 65 8.43 -13.76 10.03
N GLY A 66 7.97 -13.81 11.27
CA GLY A 66 7.42 -12.64 11.96
C GLY A 66 6.50 -13.03 13.09
N ASP A 67 5.76 -12.04 13.60
CA ASP A 67 4.73 -12.24 14.61
C ASP A 67 3.35 -12.45 13.96
N VAL A 68 2.33 -12.55 14.81
CA VAL A 68 0.94 -12.76 14.41
C VAL A 68 0.43 -11.68 13.44
N PHE A 69 0.86 -10.42 13.59
CA PHE A 69 0.46 -9.36 12.68
C PHE A 69 1.12 -9.53 11.32
N LYS A 70 2.41 -9.89 11.28
CA LYS A 70 3.11 -10.12 10.02
C LYS A 70 2.50 -11.30 9.27
N PHE A 71 2.13 -12.36 9.98
CA PHE A 71 1.42 -13.50 9.41
C PHE A 71 0.13 -13.07 8.72
N ILE A 72 -0.77 -12.38 9.44
CA ILE A 72 -2.07 -11.92 8.93
C ILE A 72 -1.91 -10.97 7.75
N GLN A 73 -0.98 -10.00 7.82
CA GLN A 73 -0.68 -9.11 6.69
C GLN A 73 -0.31 -9.89 5.43
N SER A 74 0.46 -10.98 5.57
CA SER A 74 0.89 -11.80 4.44
C SER A 74 -0.22 -12.71 3.90
N VAL A 75 -1.03 -13.35 4.75
CA VAL A 75 -2.10 -14.25 4.28
C VAL A 75 -3.31 -13.49 3.73
N GLU A 76 -3.72 -12.40 4.39
CA GLU A 76 -4.88 -11.59 3.97
C GLU A 76 -4.51 -10.47 3.00
N ARG A 77 -3.21 -10.23 2.76
CA ARG A 77 -2.69 -9.12 1.93
C ARG A 77 -3.16 -7.74 2.38
N ILE A 78 -3.23 -7.55 3.68
CA ILE A 78 -3.64 -6.30 4.32
C ILE A 78 -2.44 -5.61 4.99
N THR A 79 -2.60 -4.33 5.29
CA THR A 79 -1.61 -3.50 5.99
C THR A 79 -1.60 -3.77 7.50
N PHE A 80 -0.57 -3.32 8.21
CA PHE A 80 -0.47 -3.48 9.67
C PHE A 80 -1.67 -2.89 10.46
N PRO A 81 -2.18 -1.68 10.16
CA PRO A 81 -3.36 -1.17 10.85
C PRO A 81 -4.61 -2.03 10.62
N GLU A 82 -4.77 -2.56 9.41
CA GLU A 82 -5.86 -3.47 9.05
C GLU A 82 -5.71 -4.81 9.77
N SER A 83 -4.50 -5.37 9.88
CA SER A 83 -4.27 -6.62 10.63
C SER A 83 -4.48 -6.46 12.14
N LEU A 84 -4.11 -5.30 12.69
CA LEU A 84 -4.39 -4.95 14.09
C LEU A 84 -5.90 -4.89 14.35
N LYS A 85 -6.65 -4.21 13.48
CA LYS A 85 -8.12 -4.15 13.54
C LYS A 85 -8.75 -5.53 13.39
N PHE A 86 -8.30 -6.31 12.40
CA PHE A 86 -8.77 -7.67 12.15
C PHE A 86 -8.63 -8.56 13.39
N LEU A 87 -7.45 -8.56 14.02
CA LEU A 87 -7.21 -9.36 15.22
C LEU A 87 -7.99 -8.82 16.43
N ALA A 88 -8.09 -7.50 16.60
CA ALA A 88 -8.85 -6.92 17.70
C ALA A 88 -10.35 -7.28 17.61
N GLU A 89 -10.97 -7.16 16.44
CA GLU A 89 -12.37 -7.52 16.20
C GLU A 89 -12.59 -9.02 16.39
N LYS A 90 -11.72 -9.85 15.81
CA LYS A 90 -11.82 -11.31 15.88
C LYS A 90 -11.71 -11.86 17.30
N TYR A 91 -10.88 -11.25 18.13
CA TYR A 91 -10.66 -11.67 19.52
C TYR A 91 -11.46 -10.84 20.53
N GLY A 92 -12.39 -9.99 20.07
CA GLY A 92 -13.26 -9.19 20.92
C GLY A 92 -12.51 -8.20 21.82
N ILE A 93 -11.33 -7.75 21.39
CA ILE A 93 -10.50 -6.80 22.13
C ILE A 93 -11.04 -5.41 21.83
N PRO A 94 -11.58 -4.68 22.83
CA PRO A 94 -12.15 -3.37 22.59
C PRO A 94 -11.05 -2.44 22.12
N MET A 95 -11.13 -2.04 20.84
CA MET A 95 -10.25 -1.00 20.34
C MET A 95 -10.50 0.28 21.15
N PRO A 96 -9.46 0.93 21.68
CA PRO A 96 -9.64 2.19 22.36
C PRO A 96 -10.40 3.13 21.43
N LYS A 97 -11.43 3.77 21.98
CA LYS A 97 -12.10 4.91 21.34
C LYS A 97 -11.12 6.09 21.36
N ALA A 98 -9.99 5.98 20.67
CA ALA A 98 -9.28 7.19 20.24
C ALA A 98 -10.10 7.79 19.09
N ASP A 99 -9.86 9.07 18.79
CA ASP A 99 -10.48 9.87 17.74
C ASP A 99 -10.19 9.34 16.31
N PHE A 100 -10.44 8.05 16.08
CA PHE A 100 -10.15 7.26 14.90
C PHE A 100 -11.05 7.57 13.70
N SER A 101 -12.03 8.48 13.83
CA SER A 101 -13.08 8.64 12.81
C SER A 101 -12.96 9.86 11.92
N LYS A 102 -12.09 10.84 12.22
CA LYS A 102 -11.99 12.05 11.38
C LYS A 102 -10.61 12.32 10.82
N GLU A 103 -9.55 12.38 11.63
CA GLU A 103 -8.23 12.77 11.13
C GLU A 103 -7.44 11.64 10.45
N GLN A 104 -7.60 10.40 10.92
CA GLN A 104 -6.89 9.27 10.33
C GLN A 104 -7.60 8.74 9.06
N ASP A 105 -8.94 8.78 9.06
CA ASP A 105 -9.75 8.55 7.87
C ASP A 105 -9.57 9.69 6.86
N SER A 106 -9.49 10.96 7.29
CA SER A 106 -9.18 12.06 6.37
C SER A 106 -7.79 11.93 5.77
N THR A 107 -6.77 11.51 6.52
CA THR A 107 -5.41 11.32 6.00
C THR A 107 -5.33 10.14 5.03
N ALA A 108 -6.00 9.02 5.34
CA ALA A 108 -6.04 7.86 4.45
C ALA A 108 -6.84 8.17 3.17
N LYS A 109 -7.99 8.82 3.31
CA LYS A 109 -8.82 9.30 2.20
C LYS A 109 -8.06 10.32 1.35
N GLU A 110 -7.39 11.29 1.97
CA GLU A 110 -6.53 12.26 1.29
C GLU A 110 -5.45 11.54 0.49
N ARG A 111 -4.75 10.56 1.09
CA ARG A 111 -3.74 9.76 0.38
C ARG A 111 -4.34 9.02 -0.82
N LEU A 112 -5.51 8.40 -0.68
CA LEU A 112 -6.19 7.71 -1.78
C LEU A 112 -6.60 8.69 -2.88
N THR A 113 -7.09 9.88 -2.52
CA THR A 113 -7.44 10.94 -3.48
C THR A 113 -6.19 11.46 -4.20
N LEU A 114 -5.06 11.65 -3.51
CA LEU A 114 -3.80 12.06 -4.14
C LEU A 114 -3.27 10.99 -5.10
N LEU A 115 -3.45 9.70 -4.79
CA LEU A 115 -3.12 8.61 -5.70
C LEU A 115 -4.02 8.62 -6.96
N ASP A 116 -5.33 8.85 -6.80
CA ASP A 116 -6.26 8.95 -7.93
C ASP A 116 -5.95 10.16 -8.82
N ILE A 117 -5.64 11.32 -8.22
CA ILE A 117 -5.17 12.51 -8.95
C ILE A 117 -3.94 12.15 -9.81
N ASN A 118 -2.94 11.46 -9.26
CA ASN A 118 -1.76 11.05 -10.00
C ASN A 118 -2.09 10.07 -11.13
N GLN A 119 -2.96 9.08 -10.88
CA GLN A 119 -3.38 8.12 -11.91
C GLN A 119 -4.11 8.80 -13.07
N LYS A 120 -4.96 9.80 -12.79
CA LYS A 120 -5.64 10.59 -13.83
C LYS A 120 -4.69 11.52 -14.55
N ALA A 121 -3.76 12.16 -13.84
CA ALA A 121 -2.73 12.99 -14.46
C ALA A 121 -1.85 12.18 -15.43
N THR A 122 -1.49 10.94 -15.10
CA THR A 122 -0.80 10.02 -16.02
C THR A 122 -1.57 9.85 -17.32
N LYS A 123 -2.90 9.66 -17.27
CA LYS A 123 -3.73 9.54 -18.50
C LYS A 123 -3.67 10.83 -19.34
N VAL A 124 -3.74 12.00 -18.70
CA VAL A 124 -3.63 13.30 -19.38
C VAL A 124 -2.27 13.45 -20.07
N PHE A 125 -1.17 13.13 -19.37
CA PHE A 125 0.17 13.24 -19.95
C PHE A 125 0.42 12.22 -21.07
N LYS A 126 -0.08 10.98 -20.93
CA LYS A 126 -0.03 9.98 -22.00
C LYS A 126 -0.79 10.45 -23.24
N HIS A 127 -1.98 11.01 -23.05
CA HIS A 127 -2.76 11.59 -24.15
C HIS A 127 -1.99 12.73 -24.81
N GLN A 128 -1.37 13.62 -24.02
CA GLN A 128 -0.58 14.71 -24.58
C GLN A 128 0.61 14.25 -25.40
N LEU A 129 1.33 13.23 -24.94
CA LEU A 129 2.45 12.65 -25.70
C LEU A 129 2.02 12.20 -27.10
N ARG A 130 0.82 11.64 -27.25
CA ARG A 130 0.34 11.09 -28.53
C ARG A 130 -0.39 12.10 -29.42
N HIS A 131 -1.10 13.06 -28.83
CA HIS A 131 -2.07 13.87 -29.56
C HIS A 131 -1.70 15.35 -29.70
N SER A 132 -0.77 15.88 -28.90
CA SER A 132 -0.32 17.27 -29.04
C SER A 132 0.86 17.41 -30.02
N SER A 133 1.05 18.61 -30.57
CA SER A 133 2.20 18.93 -31.41
C SER A 133 3.53 18.79 -30.65
N GLU A 134 3.63 19.39 -29.46
CA GLU A 134 4.80 19.26 -28.57
C GLU A 134 5.04 17.80 -28.13
N GLY A 135 3.96 17.08 -27.80
CA GLY A 135 4.04 15.67 -27.40
C GLY A 135 4.55 14.76 -28.51
N LYS A 136 4.16 14.99 -29.77
CA LYS A 136 4.69 14.22 -30.91
C LYS A 136 6.20 14.43 -31.09
N GLN A 137 6.71 15.64 -30.86
CA GLN A 137 8.14 15.91 -30.88
C GLN A 137 8.85 15.17 -29.72
N ALA A 138 8.26 15.17 -28.52
CA ALA A 138 8.79 14.43 -27.38
C ALA A 138 8.76 12.90 -27.62
N LEU A 139 7.72 12.38 -28.25
CA LEU A 139 7.62 10.97 -28.63
C LEU A 139 8.73 10.58 -29.60
N GLN A 140 8.95 11.39 -30.63
CA GLN A 140 10.04 11.19 -31.59
C GLN A 140 11.39 11.15 -30.87
N TYR A 141 11.63 12.09 -29.95
CA TYR A 141 12.84 12.11 -29.11
C TYR A 141 13.02 10.81 -28.30
N LEU A 142 11.95 10.31 -27.65
CA LEU A 142 12.02 9.06 -26.89
C LEU A 142 12.39 7.87 -27.79
N MET A 143 11.82 7.81 -29.00
CA MET A 143 12.11 6.76 -29.97
C MET A 143 13.55 6.83 -30.48
N GLU A 144 14.07 8.03 -30.76
CA GLU A 144 15.48 8.25 -31.14
C GLU A 144 16.45 7.84 -30.03
N ARG A 145 16.04 7.93 -28.76
CA ARG A 145 16.79 7.42 -27.61
C ARG A 145 16.70 5.90 -27.43
N GLY A 146 16.01 5.19 -28.32
CA GLY A 146 15.88 3.74 -28.31
C GLY A 146 14.74 3.21 -27.44
N LEU A 147 13.80 4.05 -26.99
CA LEU A 147 12.61 3.56 -26.30
C LEU A 147 11.57 3.10 -27.32
N SER A 148 11.26 1.80 -27.30
CA SER A 148 10.19 1.26 -28.12
C SER A 148 8.81 1.75 -27.64
N GLU A 149 7.83 1.79 -28.53
CA GLU A 149 6.45 2.12 -28.15
C GLU A 149 5.91 1.19 -27.05
N LYS A 150 6.25 -0.10 -27.09
CA LYS A 150 5.90 -1.06 -26.04
C LYS A 150 6.47 -0.67 -24.68
N THR A 151 7.69 -0.15 -24.64
CA THR A 151 8.31 0.37 -23.41
C THR A 151 7.57 1.61 -22.92
N ILE A 152 7.31 2.55 -23.83
CA ILE A 152 6.59 3.79 -23.52
C ILE A 152 5.23 3.49 -22.91
N ASP A 153 4.49 2.55 -23.50
CA ASP A 153 3.16 2.18 -23.01
C ASP A 153 3.21 1.38 -21.71
N LYS A 154 4.17 0.45 -21.57
CA LYS A 154 4.34 -0.38 -20.36
C LYS A 154 4.66 0.44 -19.11
N PHE A 155 5.44 1.51 -19.27
CA PHE A 155 5.86 2.38 -18.17
C PHE A 155 5.01 3.66 -18.07
N ASP A 156 3.91 3.74 -18.83
CA ASP A 156 2.97 4.87 -18.80
C ASP A 156 3.65 6.24 -19.03
N ILE A 157 4.67 6.27 -19.90
CA ILE A 157 5.40 7.52 -20.16
C ILE A 157 4.47 8.52 -20.87
N GLY A 158 4.44 9.75 -20.37
CA GLY A 158 3.64 10.85 -20.89
C GLY A 158 4.47 12.11 -21.10
N TYR A 159 3.80 13.19 -21.53
CA TYR A 159 4.41 14.50 -21.77
C TYR A 159 3.63 15.62 -21.09
N ALA A 160 4.34 16.48 -20.37
CA ALA A 160 3.80 17.71 -19.77
C ALA A 160 4.23 18.93 -20.61
N PRO A 161 3.30 19.62 -21.29
CA PRO A 161 3.63 20.79 -22.11
C PRO A 161 4.09 21.97 -21.26
N SER A 162 5.04 22.71 -21.80
CA SER A 162 5.81 23.76 -21.13
C SER A 162 4.99 24.99 -20.66
N SER A 163 3.81 25.20 -21.24
CA SER A 163 2.98 26.41 -21.01
C SER A 163 1.59 26.11 -20.45
N SER A 164 1.33 24.87 -19.99
CA SER A 164 -0.04 24.42 -19.80
C SER A 164 -0.43 24.21 -18.33
N ASN A 165 -1.52 24.87 -17.92
CA ASN A 165 -2.30 24.53 -16.73
C ASN A 165 -3.17 23.28 -16.95
N ILE A 166 -2.69 22.31 -17.76
CA ILE A 166 -3.54 21.24 -18.30
C ILE A 166 -4.07 20.31 -17.22
N ILE A 167 -3.27 20.03 -16.18
CA ILE A 167 -3.70 19.21 -15.05
C ILE A 167 -4.80 19.94 -14.26
N PHE A 168 -4.61 21.23 -13.99
CA PHE A 168 -5.62 22.04 -13.33
C PHE A 168 -6.92 22.09 -14.15
N HIS A 169 -6.86 22.40 -15.45
CA HIS A 169 -8.05 22.44 -16.29
C HIS A 169 -8.75 21.08 -16.44
N SER A 170 -7.98 19.99 -16.50
CA SER A 170 -8.54 18.63 -16.66
C SER A 170 -9.18 18.10 -15.38
N LEU A 171 -8.64 18.45 -14.21
CA LEU A 171 -9.00 17.81 -12.93
C LEU A 171 -9.76 18.73 -11.96
N SER A 172 -9.79 20.06 -12.17
CA SER A 172 -10.46 21.03 -11.27
C SER A 172 -11.97 20.82 -11.11
N LYS A 173 -12.63 20.15 -12.06
CA LYS A 173 -14.05 19.81 -11.94
C LYS A 173 -14.32 18.61 -11.03
N GLU A 174 -13.31 17.78 -10.82
CA GLU A 174 -13.44 16.51 -10.10
C GLU A 174 -12.76 16.57 -8.72
N PHE A 175 -11.72 17.40 -8.56
CA PHE A 175 -10.94 17.49 -7.34
C PHE A 175 -10.88 18.91 -6.79
N PRO A 176 -10.96 19.07 -5.45
CA PRO A 176 -10.69 20.34 -4.78
C PRO A 176 -9.30 20.90 -5.10
N SER A 177 -9.20 22.23 -5.22
CA SER A 177 -7.95 22.91 -5.59
C SER A 177 -6.82 22.69 -4.58
N ASP A 178 -7.14 22.61 -3.28
CA ASP A 178 -6.17 22.33 -2.23
C ASP A 178 -5.51 20.95 -2.40
N LEU A 179 -6.29 19.93 -2.78
CA LEU A 179 -5.75 18.59 -3.07
C LEU A 179 -4.94 18.55 -4.37
N LEU A 180 -5.33 19.33 -5.38
CA LEU A 180 -4.52 19.47 -6.60
C LEU A 180 -3.17 20.14 -6.31
N ILE A 181 -3.13 21.16 -5.46
CA ILE A 181 -1.87 21.79 -5.03
C ILE A 181 -1.04 20.82 -4.20
N LYS A 182 -1.65 20.15 -3.21
CA LYS A 182 -0.97 19.15 -2.37
C LYS A 182 -0.41 17.97 -3.17
N SER A 183 -0.97 17.66 -4.34
CA SER A 183 -0.44 16.61 -5.23
C SER A 183 0.94 16.93 -5.80
N GLY A 184 1.35 18.22 -5.78
CA GLY A 184 2.59 18.70 -6.39
C GLY A 184 2.53 18.85 -7.92
N LEU A 185 1.38 18.58 -8.54
CA LEU A 185 1.17 18.71 -9.99
C LEU A 185 0.69 20.10 -10.42
N VAL A 186 0.25 20.92 -9.47
CA VAL A 186 -0.25 22.29 -9.70
C VAL A 186 0.43 23.22 -8.70
N LEU A 187 0.89 24.36 -9.18
CA LEU A 187 1.47 25.42 -8.35
C LEU A 187 0.51 26.60 -8.26
N VAL A 188 0.53 27.31 -7.15
CA VAL A 188 -0.09 28.62 -7.01
C VAL A 188 0.95 29.67 -7.37
N ASN A 189 0.61 30.60 -8.27
CA ASN A 189 1.44 31.77 -8.47
C ASN A 189 1.15 32.76 -7.34
N ASP A 190 2.15 33.04 -6.49
CA ASP A 190 2.05 34.02 -5.38
C ASP A 190 1.99 35.50 -5.85
N SER A 191 1.68 35.75 -7.12
CA SER A 191 1.74 37.08 -7.73
C SER A 191 0.57 38.02 -7.41
N ASP A 192 -0.27 37.69 -6.41
CA ASP A 192 -1.39 38.55 -5.94
C ASP A 192 -1.43 38.73 -4.41
N SER A 193 -0.25 38.73 -3.76
CA SER A 193 -0.09 39.28 -2.41
C SER A 193 0.56 40.68 -2.46
N ARG A 194 -0.19 41.66 -2.97
CA ARG A 194 0.07 43.08 -2.78
C ARG A 194 -1.21 43.82 -2.42
#